data_AF-A0A954L735-F1
#
_entry.id   AF-A0A954L735-F1
#
_cell.length_a   1.000
_cell.length_b   1.000
_cell.length_c   1.000
_cell.angle_alpha   90.00
_cell.angle_beta   90.00
_cell.angle_gamma   90.00
#
_symmetry.space_group_name_H-M   'P 1'
#
loop_
_entity.id
_entity.type
_entity.pdbx_description
1 polymer ?
#
loop_
_entity_poly.entity_id
_entity_poly.type
_entity_poly.pdbx_seq_one_letter_code
_entity_poly.pdbx_strand_id
1 'polypeptide(L)'
;MASAIAKILQAQGQTEIVVGPFTGPSDVETSGPGIQKLLQEEFEKLGVQTSRRAKIKMNGKYFGKTTSRGLVLQIEALLVDSFGAVLTKINSEAIADFPIKEGKVEAVVRDEATAIAALQPTADIPADLPPAERAENIRESLNGSQKPPHLSGSEVYASSSSPYGVEVIVNGQPRSAKIDADGLAFVAIERGEEYEVVLINNSGHRAVARLMIDGLNSFAFSDVRVEEGPNQGDPLYDFWAIQPHNRSRITGWHKRDAGPDNIRAFEVSSYADSAAGSLEHTSDLGTISAIFHAAWEKGQPPPADLHEPPKVTSRGLSDATKLGRAKTQDIRPVELETGVVRAAVSIRYARGTE
;
A
#
# COMPACT_ATOMS: atom_id res chain seq x y z
N MET A 1 -12.26 -11.96 4.92
CA MET A 1 -13.27 -10.92 5.22
C MET A 1 -14.38 -10.88 4.17
N ALA A 2 -14.10 -10.53 2.91
CA ALA A 2 -15.12 -10.43 1.85
C ALA A 2 -16.01 -11.69 1.73
N SER A 3 -15.43 -12.89 1.71
CA SER A 3 -16.18 -14.15 1.71
C SER A 3 -17.14 -14.30 2.89
N ALA A 4 -16.73 -13.90 4.10
CA ALA A 4 -17.60 -13.93 5.28
C ALA A 4 -18.79 -12.98 5.08
N ILE A 5 -18.52 -11.76 4.62
CA ILE A 5 -19.55 -10.74 4.42
C ILE A 5 -20.50 -11.15 3.29
N ALA A 6 -20.00 -11.71 2.19
CA ALA A 6 -20.83 -12.23 1.11
C ALA A 6 -21.82 -13.30 1.61
N LYS A 7 -21.39 -14.20 2.50
CA LYS A 7 -22.28 -15.19 3.15
C LYS A 7 -23.35 -14.51 4.03
N ILE A 8 -23.00 -13.44 4.75
CA ILE A 8 -23.96 -12.66 5.55
C ILE A 8 -25.02 -12.02 4.65
N LEU A 9 -24.59 -11.38 3.56
CA LEU A 9 -25.48 -10.75 2.59
C LEU A 9 -26.45 -11.78 2.00
N GLN A 10 -25.93 -12.94 1.56
CA GLN A 10 -26.73 -14.03 1.01
C GLN A 10 -27.77 -14.55 2.01
N ALA A 11 -27.38 -14.76 3.28
CA ALA A 11 -28.30 -15.20 4.33
C ALA A 11 -29.42 -14.18 4.61
N GLN A 12 -29.19 -12.90 4.30
CA GLN A 12 -30.17 -11.81 4.42
C GLN A 12 -30.90 -11.50 3.09
N GLY A 13 -30.71 -12.32 2.06
CA GLY A 13 -31.29 -12.10 0.74
C GLY A 13 -30.81 -10.81 0.06
N GLN A 14 -29.61 -10.34 0.39
CA GLN A 14 -28.95 -9.19 -0.24
C GLN A 14 -27.87 -9.66 -1.21
N THR A 15 -27.74 -8.97 -2.34
CA THR A 15 -26.69 -9.19 -3.36
C THR A 15 -25.83 -7.95 -3.59
N GLU A 16 -26.12 -6.88 -2.84
CA GLU A 16 -25.44 -5.59 -2.98
C GLU A 16 -24.91 -5.11 -1.63
N ILE A 17 -23.80 -4.36 -1.64
CA ILE A 17 -23.23 -3.71 -0.46
C ILE A 17 -22.63 -2.35 -0.79
N VAL A 18 -22.72 -1.39 0.14
CA VAL A 18 -21.92 -0.17 0.12
C VAL A 18 -20.60 -0.43 0.85
N VAL A 19 -19.46 -0.23 0.19
CA VAL A 19 -18.15 -0.22 0.86
C VAL A 19 -17.80 1.23 1.20
N GLY A 20 -17.99 1.59 2.47
CA GLY A 20 -17.68 2.89 3.07
C GLY A 20 -16.23 2.98 3.59
N PRO A 21 -15.85 4.10 4.23
CA PRO A 21 -14.46 4.41 4.61
C PRO A 21 -13.82 3.38 5.54
N PHE A 22 -12.52 3.18 5.36
CA PHE A 22 -11.63 2.44 6.25
C PHE A 22 -10.59 3.39 6.84
N THR A 23 -10.64 3.63 8.14
CA THR A 23 -9.78 4.65 8.78
C THR A 23 -8.62 4.01 9.54
N GLY A 24 -7.42 4.56 9.37
CA GLY A 24 -6.21 4.15 10.10
C GLY A 24 -6.06 4.85 11.47
N PRO A 25 -4.97 4.58 12.20
CA PRO A 25 -4.68 5.22 13.49
C PRO A 25 -4.15 6.66 13.36
N SER A 26 -3.65 7.05 12.18
CA SER A 26 -3.23 8.42 11.89
C SER A 26 -4.36 9.23 11.27
N ASP A 27 -4.41 10.54 11.57
CA ASP A 27 -5.33 11.50 10.93
C ASP A 27 -5.09 11.64 9.41
N VAL A 28 -3.98 11.09 8.91
CA VAL A 28 -3.71 10.93 7.48
C VAL A 28 -4.21 9.55 7.04
N GLU A 29 -5.32 9.52 6.31
CA GLU A 29 -5.90 8.29 5.75
C GLU A 29 -5.07 7.82 4.55
N THR A 30 -4.12 6.91 4.79
CA THR A 30 -3.13 6.50 3.78
C THR A 30 -3.45 5.22 3.02
N SER A 31 -4.28 4.34 3.58
CA SER A 31 -4.55 3.02 3.00
C SER A 31 -6.01 2.61 3.06
N GLY A 32 -6.86 3.46 3.63
CA GLY A 32 -8.31 3.32 3.62
C GLY A 32 -8.87 3.08 2.22
N PRO A 33 -8.61 3.97 1.26
CA PRO A 33 -9.01 3.79 -0.13
C PRO A 33 -8.61 2.43 -0.71
N GLY A 34 -7.41 1.94 -0.36
CA GLY A 34 -6.93 0.69 -0.92
C GLY A 34 -7.56 -0.56 -0.35
N ILE A 35 -7.90 -0.52 0.95
CA ILE A 35 -8.69 -1.58 1.57
C ILE A 35 -10.10 -1.61 0.95
N GLN A 36 -10.69 -0.44 0.66
CA GLN A 36 -12.02 -0.35 0.06
C GLN A 36 -12.09 -1.05 -1.30
N LYS A 37 -11.23 -0.69 -2.25
CA LYS A 37 -11.30 -1.31 -3.58
C LYS A 37 -10.93 -2.78 -3.56
N LEU A 38 -9.93 -3.19 -2.77
CA LEU A 38 -9.63 -4.62 -2.64
C LEU A 38 -10.88 -5.38 -2.18
N LEU A 39 -11.62 -4.83 -1.21
CA LEU A 39 -12.89 -5.42 -0.80
C LEU A 39 -13.94 -5.38 -1.92
N GLN A 40 -14.02 -4.31 -2.70
CA GLN A 40 -14.93 -4.21 -3.85
C GLN A 40 -14.62 -5.27 -4.92
N GLU A 41 -13.37 -5.41 -5.34
CA GLU A 41 -12.92 -6.43 -6.32
C GLU A 41 -13.18 -7.84 -5.80
N GLU A 42 -12.88 -8.10 -4.52
CA GLU A 42 -13.18 -9.40 -3.90
C GLU A 42 -14.68 -9.66 -3.78
N PHE A 43 -15.52 -8.64 -3.57
CA PHE A 43 -16.97 -8.78 -3.64
C PHE A 43 -17.45 -9.10 -5.06
N GLU A 44 -16.92 -8.43 -6.08
CA GLU A 44 -17.25 -8.69 -7.48
C GLU A 44 -16.88 -10.12 -7.89
N LYS A 45 -15.68 -10.61 -7.50
CA LYS A 45 -15.26 -12.01 -7.68
C LYS A 45 -16.22 -13.00 -7.01
N LEU A 46 -16.90 -12.58 -5.94
CA LEU A 46 -17.90 -13.37 -5.20
C LEU A 46 -19.35 -13.14 -5.68
N GLY A 47 -19.55 -12.37 -6.74
CA GLY A 47 -20.87 -12.07 -7.30
C GLY A 47 -21.71 -11.09 -6.46
N VAL A 48 -21.08 -10.34 -5.56
CA VAL A 48 -21.70 -9.27 -4.77
C VAL A 48 -21.43 -7.94 -5.45
N GLN A 49 -22.48 -7.18 -5.75
CA GLN A 49 -22.35 -5.88 -6.41
C GLN A 49 -22.07 -4.76 -5.40
N THR A 50 -21.19 -3.84 -5.77
CA THR A 50 -20.90 -2.65 -4.96
C THR A 50 -21.77 -1.51 -5.46
N SER A 51 -22.69 -1.04 -4.61
CA SER A 51 -23.75 -0.12 -5.02
C SER A 51 -24.00 0.90 -3.93
N ARG A 52 -23.96 2.19 -4.29
CA ARG A 52 -24.27 3.31 -3.37
C ARG A 52 -25.70 3.26 -2.83
N ARG A 53 -26.58 2.45 -3.42
CA ARG A 53 -27.99 2.29 -3.03
C ARG A 53 -28.25 1.00 -2.24
N ALA A 54 -27.22 0.20 -1.98
CA ALA A 54 -27.39 -1.03 -1.23
C ALA A 54 -27.90 -0.74 0.19
N LYS A 55 -28.74 -1.65 0.71
CA LYS A 55 -29.35 -1.51 2.05
C LYS A 55 -28.36 -1.72 3.18
N ILE A 56 -27.24 -2.37 2.89
CA ILE A 56 -26.20 -2.69 3.85
C ILE A 56 -24.94 -1.93 3.46
N LYS A 57 -24.34 -1.28 4.45
CA LYS A 57 -23.07 -0.58 4.34
C LYS A 57 -22.05 -1.23 5.26
N MET A 58 -20.81 -1.29 4.79
CA MET A 58 -19.65 -1.66 5.58
C MET A 58 -18.75 -0.44 5.74
N ASN A 59 -18.33 -0.14 6.97
CA ASN A 59 -17.22 0.76 7.24
C ASN A 59 -16.14 -0.02 8.00
N GLY A 60 -14.94 0.51 8.14
CA GLY A 60 -13.95 -0.18 8.95
C GLY A 60 -12.85 0.67 9.53
N LYS A 61 -12.01 0.00 10.31
CA LYS A 61 -10.77 0.53 10.87
C LYS A 61 -9.64 -0.44 10.56
N TYR A 62 -8.43 0.07 10.45
CA TYR A 62 -7.24 -0.77 10.37
C TYR A 62 -6.15 -0.23 11.28
N PHE A 63 -5.33 -1.11 11.83
CA PHE A 63 -4.20 -0.73 12.68
C PHE A 63 -3.16 -1.85 12.76
N GLY A 64 -1.92 -1.46 13.03
CA GLY A 64 -0.83 -2.38 13.29
C GLY A 64 -0.92 -2.96 14.71
N LYS A 65 -0.63 -4.24 14.85
CA LYS A 65 -0.53 -4.92 16.14
C LYS A 65 0.74 -5.76 16.20
N THR A 66 1.56 -5.52 17.20
CA THR A 66 2.75 -6.34 17.46
C THR A 66 2.34 -7.66 18.10
N THR A 67 2.91 -8.76 17.62
CA THR A 67 2.75 -10.10 18.18
C THR A 67 4.11 -10.76 18.35
N SER A 68 4.17 -11.89 19.05
CA SER A 68 5.41 -12.69 19.13
C SER A 68 5.91 -13.20 17.77
N ARG A 69 5.04 -13.17 16.74
CA ARG A 69 5.37 -13.57 15.36
C ARG A 69 5.68 -12.38 14.45
N GLY A 70 5.74 -11.17 15.00
CA GLY A 70 5.97 -9.93 14.26
C GLY A 70 4.72 -9.05 14.13
N LEU A 71 4.80 -8.08 13.22
CA LEU A 71 3.75 -7.09 12.98
C LEU A 71 2.62 -7.72 12.16
N VAL A 72 1.38 -7.52 12.61
CA VAL A 72 0.19 -7.90 11.84
C VAL A 72 -0.69 -6.69 11.61
N LEU A 73 -1.38 -6.66 10.47
CA LEU A 73 -2.43 -5.67 10.22
C LEU A 73 -3.76 -6.26 10.69
N GLN A 74 -4.39 -5.59 11.65
CA GLN A 74 -5.76 -5.89 12.06
C GLN A 74 -6.71 -4.97 11.29
N ILE A 75 -7.72 -5.56 10.66
CA ILE A 75 -8.79 -4.85 9.95
C ILE A 75 -10.11 -5.23 10.61
N GLU A 76 -10.86 -4.23 11.04
CA GLU A 76 -12.19 -4.39 11.62
C GLU A 76 -13.22 -3.78 10.67
N ALA A 77 -14.17 -4.58 10.21
CA ALA A 77 -15.29 -4.12 9.40
C ALA A 77 -16.57 -4.13 10.25
N LEU A 78 -17.33 -3.04 10.21
CA LEU A 78 -18.62 -2.87 10.87
C LEU A 78 -19.73 -2.84 9.81
N LEU A 79 -20.67 -3.76 9.92
CA LEU A 79 -21.86 -3.78 9.05
C LEU A 79 -23.01 -2.98 9.68
N VAL A 80 -23.56 -2.05 8.90
CA VAL A 80 -24.67 -1.19 9.29
C VAL A 80 -25.76 -1.20 8.21
N ASP A 81 -27.00 -0.92 8.60
CA ASP A 81 -28.09 -0.70 7.65
C ASP A 81 -28.07 0.72 7.04
N SER A 82 -29.06 1.03 6.22
CA SER A 82 -29.24 2.34 5.58
C SER A 82 -29.44 3.51 6.56
N PHE A 83 -29.75 3.23 7.83
CA PHE A 83 -29.92 4.22 8.89
C PHE A 83 -28.71 4.29 9.82
N GLY A 84 -27.66 3.51 9.56
CA GLY A 84 -26.46 3.44 10.39
C GLY A 84 -26.58 2.53 11.61
N ALA A 85 -27.69 1.78 11.75
CA ALA A 85 -27.84 0.84 12.85
C ALA A 85 -26.96 -0.39 12.60
N VAL A 86 -26.19 -0.78 13.61
CA VAL A 86 -25.30 -1.94 13.54
C VAL A 86 -26.10 -3.22 13.39
N LEU A 87 -25.73 -4.05 12.41
CA LEU A 87 -26.33 -5.36 12.19
C LEU A 87 -25.82 -6.35 13.25
N THR A 88 -26.42 -6.32 14.44
CA THR A 88 -26.04 -7.19 15.57
C THR A 88 -26.64 -8.59 15.47
N LYS A 89 -27.76 -8.75 14.75
CA LYS A 89 -28.43 -10.04 14.48
C LYS A 89 -27.90 -10.67 13.20
N ILE A 90 -26.62 -11.01 13.19
CA ILE A 90 -26.04 -11.84 12.15
C ILE A 90 -26.06 -13.28 12.67
N ASN A 91 -26.75 -14.17 11.98
CA ASN A 91 -26.85 -15.56 12.39
C ASN A 91 -25.48 -16.23 12.16
N SER A 92 -24.61 -16.18 13.18
CA SER A 92 -23.20 -16.56 13.11
C SER A 92 -22.98 -18.07 12.95
N GLU A 93 -24.01 -18.88 13.20
CA GLU A 93 -23.95 -20.34 13.05
C GLU A 93 -23.63 -20.78 11.61
N ALA A 94 -23.89 -19.93 10.61
CA ALA A 94 -23.59 -20.22 9.20
C ALA A 94 -22.14 -19.89 8.76
N ILE A 95 -21.33 -19.27 9.62
CA ILE A 95 -19.99 -18.76 9.27
C ILE A 95 -18.97 -19.21 10.32
N ALA A 96 -18.77 -20.53 10.40
CA ALA A 96 -17.87 -21.16 11.38
C ALA A 96 -16.43 -20.61 11.37
N ASP A 97 -15.99 -20.06 10.24
CA ASP A 97 -14.60 -19.65 10.04
C ASP A 97 -14.31 -18.18 10.42
N PHE A 98 -15.33 -17.37 10.75
CA PHE A 98 -15.14 -15.96 11.08
C PHE A 98 -15.88 -15.58 12.36
N PRO A 99 -15.18 -15.15 13.44
CA PRO A 99 -15.84 -14.65 14.63
C PRO A 99 -16.55 -13.33 14.28
N ILE A 100 -17.88 -13.35 14.30
CA ILE A 100 -18.71 -12.15 14.16
C ILE A 100 -19.22 -11.80 15.54
N LYS A 101 -18.82 -10.65 16.06
CA LYS A 101 -19.30 -10.14 17.35
C LYS A 101 -19.89 -8.75 17.15
N GLU A 102 -21.16 -8.59 17.49
CA GLU A 102 -21.85 -7.28 17.46
C GLU A 102 -21.75 -6.58 16.09
N GLY A 103 -21.93 -7.32 14.99
CA GLY A 103 -21.86 -6.74 13.64
C GLY A 103 -20.44 -6.46 13.13
N LYS A 104 -19.41 -6.81 13.90
CA LYS A 104 -18.01 -6.67 13.52
C LYS A 104 -17.47 -7.95 12.89
N VAL A 105 -16.78 -7.80 11.77
CA VAL A 105 -15.99 -8.83 11.11
C VAL A 105 -14.52 -8.44 11.21
N GLU A 106 -13.72 -9.29 11.83
CA GLU A 106 -12.28 -9.04 11.98
C GLU A 106 -11.47 -9.85 10.96
N ALA A 107 -10.42 -9.24 10.43
CA ALA A 107 -9.39 -9.92 9.67
C ALA A 107 -8.02 -9.55 10.20
N VAL A 108 -7.11 -10.53 10.23
CA VAL A 108 -5.73 -10.33 10.62
C VAL A 108 -4.84 -10.75 9.47
N VAL A 109 -4.16 -9.79 8.86
CA VAL A 109 -3.13 -10.04 7.86
C VAL A 109 -1.81 -10.23 8.59
N ARG A 110 -1.28 -11.45 8.55
CA ARG A 110 -0.06 -11.86 9.28
C ARG A 110 1.21 -11.65 8.47
N ASP A 111 1.16 -10.74 7.51
CA ASP A 111 2.25 -10.44 6.61
C ASP A 111 2.83 -9.05 6.93
N GLU A 112 4.11 -9.03 7.27
CA GLU A 112 4.81 -7.82 7.69
C GLU A 112 4.85 -6.79 6.55
N ALA A 113 5.12 -7.22 5.31
CA ALA A 113 5.21 -6.32 4.16
C ALA A 113 3.85 -5.65 3.85
N THR A 114 2.75 -6.38 3.99
CA THR A 114 1.39 -5.87 3.81
C THR A 114 1.00 -4.95 4.95
N ALA A 115 1.39 -5.26 6.19
CA ALA A 115 1.18 -4.36 7.31
C ALA A 115 1.95 -3.04 7.14
N ILE A 116 3.22 -3.10 6.73
CA ILE A 116 4.04 -1.93 6.41
C ILE A 116 3.43 -1.14 5.25
N ALA A 117 2.94 -1.81 4.20
CA ALA A 117 2.24 -1.16 3.11
C ALA A 117 1.01 -0.40 3.60
N ALA A 118 0.16 -1.01 4.42
CA ALA A 118 -1.03 -0.36 4.93
C ALA A 118 -0.75 0.80 5.91
N LEU A 119 0.34 0.71 6.68
CA LEU A 119 0.64 1.67 7.74
C LEU A 119 1.59 2.78 7.28
N GLN A 120 2.35 2.55 6.21
CA GLN A 120 3.28 3.49 5.58
C GLN A 120 4.25 4.15 6.58
N PRO A 121 5.01 3.36 7.37
CA PRO A 121 6.03 3.89 8.25
C PRO A 121 7.25 4.38 7.46
N THR A 122 8.03 5.28 8.05
CA THR A 122 9.43 5.48 7.64
C THR A 122 10.35 4.82 8.64
N ALA A 123 10.86 3.63 8.29
CA ALA A 123 11.58 2.77 9.22
C ALA A 123 12.72 2.02 8.52
N ASP A 124 13.87 1.97 9.18
CA ASP A 124 14.96 1.06 8.83
C ASP A 124 14.69 -0.28 9.54
N ILE A 125 14.66 -1.38 8.79
CA ILE A 125 14.17 -2.67 9.27
C ILE A 125 15.21 -3.76 9.01
N PRO A 126 16.28 -3.82 9.83
CA PRO A 126 17.35 -4.80 9.67
C PRO A 126 16.81 -6.24 9.70
N ALA A 127 17.24 -7.07 8.76
CA ALA A 127 16.73 -8.45 8.61
C ALA A 127 17.33 -9.46 9.55
N ASP A 128 18.47 -9.13 10.16
CA ASP A 128 19.12 -9.91 11.19
C ASP A 128 18.40 -9.83 12.54
N LEU A 129 17.47 -8.89 12.71
CA LEU A 129 16.64 -8.79 13.91
C LEU A 129 15.53 -9.86 13.94
N PRO A 130 15.22 -10.42 15.13
CA PRO A 130 14.06 -11.28 15.31
C PRO A 130 12.74 -10.60 14.92
N PRO A 131 11.72 -11.35 14.45
CA PRO A 131 10.44 -10.77 14.01
C PRO A 131 9.76 -9.83 15.01
N ALA A 132 9.85 -10.11 16.31
CA ALA A 132 9.26 -9.26 17.35
C ALA A 132 9.98 -7.92 17.47
N GLU A 133 11.31 -7.90 17.36
CA GLU A 133 12.13 -6.68 17.41
C GLU A 133 11.95 -5.85 16.12
N ARG A 134 11.85 -6.51 14.96
CA ARG A 134 11.48 -5.84 13.69
C ARG A 134 10.13 -5.15 13.80
N ALA A 135 9.12 -5.85 14.33
CA ALA A 135 7.79 -5.30 14.54
C ALA A 135 7.78 -4.11 15.51
N GLU A 136 8.64 -4.16 16.53
CA GLU A 136 8.80 -3.06 17.47
C GLU A 136 9.44 -1.83 16.82
N ASN A 137 10.49 -2.00 16.01
CA ASN A 137 11.08 -0.90 15.24
C ASN A 137 10.04 -0.21 14.35
N ILE A 138 9.18 -1.00 13.68
CA ILE A 138 8.09 -0.45 12.85
C ILE A 138 7.08 0.31 13.72
N ARG A 139 6.70 -0.25 14.88
CA ARG A 139 5.76 0.38 15.81
C ARG A 139 6.29 1.71 16.35
N GLU A 140 7.57 1.77 16.70
CA GLU A 140 8.21 3.00 17.17
C GLU A 140 8.22 4.09 16.09
N SER A 141 8.45 3.73 14.82
CA SER A 141 8.34 4.64 13.69
C SER A 141 6.93 5.22 13.57
N LEU A 142 5.89 4.37 13.65
CA LEU A 142 4.50 4.78 13.54
C LEU A 142 4.04 5.70 14.68
N ASN A 143 4.64 5.54 15.87
CA ASN A 143 4.32 6.34 17.04
C ASN A 143 5.16 7.62 17.16
N GLY A 144 6.01 7.92 16.18
CA GLY A 144 6.93 9.07 16.23
C GLY A 144 8.01 8.94 17.30
N SER A 145 8.23 7.74 17.84
CA SER A 145 9.28 7.47 18.83
C SER A 145 10.67 7.29 18.21
N GLN A 146 10.75 6.98 16.92
CA GLN A 146 12.02 6.90 16.21
C GLN A 146 12.57 8.26 15.80
N LYS A 147 13.87 8.29 15.47
CA LYS A 147 14.49 9.44 14.84
C LYS A 147 13.79 9.74 13.51
N PRO A 148 13.64 11.02 13.14
CA PRO A 148 13.09 11.39 11.85
C PRO A 148 13.92 10.79 10.70
N PRO A 149 13.32 10.65 9.51
CA PRO A 149 14.03 10.25 8.30
C PRO A 149 15.29 11.07 8.09
N HIS A 150 16.32 10.45 7.50
CA HIS A 150 17.53 11.16 7.15
C HIS A 150 17.37 11.85 5.78
N LEU A 151 17.66 13.15 5.74
CA LEU A 151 17.66 13.94 4.50
C LEU A 151 19.09 14.14 3.99
N SER A 152 19.31 13.82 2.72
CA SER A 152 20.53 14.14 1.98
C SER A 152 20.17 14.95 0.74
N GLY A 153 20.06 16.27 0.89
CA GLY A 153 19.54 17.15 -0.16
C GLY A 153 18.05 16.91 -0.40
N SER A 154 17.68 16.47 -1.60
CA SER A 154 16.32 16.07 -2.01
C SER A 154 15.99 14.60 -1.70
N GLU A 155 16.97 13.83 -1.26
CA GLU A 155 16.82 12.41 -1.01
C GLU A 155 16.39 12.15 0.44
N VAL A 156 15.40 11.28 0.60
CA VAL A 156 14.86 10.84 1.88
C VAL A 156 15.24 9.39 2.11
N TYR A 157 15.91 9.12 3.23
CA TYR A 157 16.31 7.79 3.67
C TYR A 157 15.59 7.43 4.96
N ALA A 158 15.33 6.13 5.16
CA ALA A 158 14.66 5.65 6.37
C ALA A 158 15.45 5.97 7.65
N SER A 159 16.78 5.98 7.56
CA SER A 159 17.72 6.36 8.61
C SER A 159 19.03 6.84 7.98
N SER A 160 19.96 7.38 8.77
CA SER A 160 21.30 7.75 8.28
C SER A 160 22.17 6.56 7.88
N SER A 161 21.81 5.35 8.32
CA SER A 161 22.51 4.10 7.97
C SER A 161 21.82 3.31 6.87
N SER A 162 20.58 3.65 6.53
CA SER A 162 19.80 2.90 5.55
C SER A 162 20.37 3.11 4.15
N PRO A 163 20.65 2.04 3.37
CA PRO A 163 21.12 2.19 2.00
C PRO A 163 19.97 2.49 1.03
N TYR A 164 18.72 2.52 1.49
CA TYR A 164 17.54 2.72 0.65
C TYR A 164 16.95 4.10 0.84
N GLY A 165 16.66 4.76 -0.28
CA GLY A 165 16.13 6.11 -0.28
C GLY A 165 15.14 6.37 -1.40
N VAL A 166 14.44 7.49 -1.27
CA VAL A 166 13.45 7.98 -2.23
C VAL A 166 13.73 9.45 -2.52
N GLU A 167 13.64 9.83 -3.78
CA GLU A 167 13.71 11.22 -4.21
C GLU A 167 12.53 11.54 -5.13
N VAL A 168 11.94 12.73 -4.96
CA VAL A 168 10.81 13.19 -5.76
C VAL A 168 11.30 14.18 -6.80
N ILE A 169 11.00 13.91 -8.06
CA ILE A 169 11.34 14.77 -9.20
C ILE A 169 10.07 15.45 -9.69
N VAL A 170 10.06 16.78 -9.71
CA VAL A 170 8.91 17.56 -10.20
C VAL A 170 9.40 18.44 -11.34
N ASN A 171 8.69 18.42 -12.47
CA ASN A 171 9.10 19.14 -13.69
C ASN A 171 10.55 18.85 -14.13
N GLY A 172 10.99 17.61 -13.93
CA GLY A 172 12.33 17.14 -14.31
C GLY A 172 13.46 17.51 -13.35
N GLN A 173 13.17 18.18 -12.23
CA GLN A 173 14.16 18.59 -11.22
C GLN A 173 13.87 17.95 -9.86
N PRO A 174 14.90 17.55 -9.10
CA PRO A 174 14.71 17.13 -7.71
C PRO A 174 14.04 18.21 -6.87
N ARG A 175 13.00 17.83 -6.13
CA ARG A 175 12.29 18.72 -5.21
C ARG A 175 12.79 18.44 -3.79
N SER A 176 13.25 19.47 -3.10
CA SER A 176 13.77 19.33 -1.74
C SER A 176 12.70 18.82 -0.78
N ALA A 177 13.07 17.81 0.01
CA ALA A 177 12.27 17.35 1.14
C ALA A 177 12.58 18.18 2.40
N LYS A 178 11.61 18.22 3.31
CA LYS A 178 11.75 18.81 4.65
C LYS A 178 11.16 17.85 5.67
N ILE A 179 11.59 17.96 6.93
CA ILE A 179 10.91 17.28 8.04
C ILE A 179 9.86 18.25 8.59
N ASP A 180 8.62 17.79 8.73
CA ASP A 180 7.53 18.58 9.31
C ASP A 180 7.55 18.56 10.85
N ALA A 181 6.53 19.16 11.47
CA ALA A 181 6.44 19.26 12.92
C ALA A 181 6.23 17.89 13.60
N ASP A 182 5.72 16.90 12.87
CA ASP A 182 5.45 15.54 13.34
C ASP A 182 6.63 14.60 13.09
N GLY A 183 7.75 15.12 12.57
CA GLY A 183 8.94 14.34 12.28
C GLY A 183 8.86 13.54 10.98
N LEU A 184 7.89 13.83 10.11
CA LEU A 184 7.69 13.13 8.84
C LEU A 184 8.34 13.89 7.68
N ALA A 185 8.79 13.15 6.66
CA ALA A 185 9.29 13.77 5.44
C ALA A 185 8.15 14.35 4.62
N PHE A 186 8.32 15.57 4.13
CA PHE A 186 7.37 16.30 3.31
C PHE A 186 8.04 16.88 2.06
N VAL A 187 7.36 16.76 0.91
CA VAL A 187 7.74 17.40 -0.34
C VAL A 187 6.56 18.22 -0.86
N ALA A 188 6.80 19.49 -1.20
CA ALA A 188 5.79 20.34 -1.80
C ALA A 188 5.61 20.00 -3.30
N ILE A 189 4.43 19.46 -3.64
CA ILE A 189 3.97 19.20 -5.01
C ILE A 189 2.66 19.96 -5.19
N GLU A 190 2.58 20.81 -6.19
CA GLU A 190 1.41 21.63 -6.45
C GLU A 190 0.35 20.87 -7.27
N ARG A 191 -0.91 21.30 -7.16
CA ARG A 191 -1.99 20.74 -7.98
C ARG A 191 -1.69 20.96 -9.46
N GLY A 192 -1.85 19.92 -10.27
CA GLY A 192 -1.54 19.92 -11.70
C GLY A 192 -0.05 19.67 -12.00
N GLU A 193 0.83 19.63 -11.00
CA GLU A 193 2.20 19.18 -11.24
C GLU A 193 2.22 17.67 -11.47
N GLU A 194 3.02 17.28 -12.45
CA GLU A 194 3.47 15.91 -12.60
C GLU A 194 4.76 15.69 -11.86
N TYR A 195 4.86 14.53 -11.23
CA TYR A 195 6.07 14.13 -10.54
C TYR A 195 6.46 12.70 -10.88
N GLU A 196 7.69 12.38 -10.56
CA GLU A 196 8.32 11.10 -10.78
C GLU A 196 9.06 10.71 -9.50
N VAL A 197 9.24 9.42 -9.29
CA VAL A 197 9.87 8.90 -8.08
C VAL A 197 11.16 8.21 -8.46
N VAL A 198 12.26 8.60 -7.83
CA VAL A 198 13.55 7.93 -7.94
C VAL A 198 13.72 7.03 -6.74
N LEU A 199 13.82 5.74 -7.00
CA LEU A 199 14.10 4.71 -6.01
C LEU A 199 15.62 4.50 -5.94
N ILE A 200 16.20 4.61 -4.75
CA ILE A 200 17.66 4.59 -4.54
C ILE A 200 18.04 3.31 -3.80
N ASN A 201 19.02 2.57 -4.36
CA ASN A 201 19.62 1.42 -3.73
C ASN A 201 21.14 1.59 -3.65
N ASN A 202 21.64 1.97 -2.48
CA ASN A 202 23.08 2.08 -2.21
C ASN A 202 23.68 0.78 -1.64
N SER A 203 22.91 -0.32 -1.57
CA SER A 203 23.42 -1.60 -1.08
C SER A 203 24.27 -2.31 -2.14
N GLY A 204 25.06 -3.30 -1.69
CA GLY A 204 25.89 -4.14 -2.55
C GLY A 204 25.14 -5.27 -3.25
N HIS A 205 23.81 -5.36 -3.09
CA HIS A 205 22.96 -6.38 -3.70
C HIS A 205 21.78 -5.74 -4.44
N ARG A 206 21.12 -6.52 -5.29
CA ARG A 206 19.94 -6.05 -6.01
C ARG A 206 18.79 -5.85 -5.01
N ALA A 207 18.05 -4.77 -5.18
CA ALA A 207 16.84 -4.52 -4.41
C ALA A 207 15.62 -4.56 -5.32
N VAL A 208 14.47 -4.78 -4.72
CA VAL A 208 13.19 -4.46 -5.32
C VAL A 208 12.43 -3.52 -4.39
N ALA A 209 11.63 -2.62 -4.96
CA ALA A 209 10.79 -1.73 -4.18
C ALA A 209 9.33 -1.81 -4.62
N ARG A 210 8.44 -1.99 -3.65
CA ARG A 210 7.01 -1.76 -3.85
C ARG A 210 6.77 -0.26 -3.70
N LEU A 211 6.56 0.42 -4.83
CA LEU A 211 6.23 1.84 -4.85
C LEU A 211 4.73 2.02 -4.73
N MET A 212 4.32 2.73 -3.68
CA MET A 212 2.94 3.07 -3.43
C MET A 212 2.72 4.57 -3.44
N ILE A 213 1.64 5.01 -4.10
CA ILE A 213 1.19 6.39 -4.06
C ILE A 213 -0.20 6.43 -3.45
N ASP A 214 -0.36 7.10 -2.32
CA ASP A 214 -1.60 7.22 -1.54
C ASP A 214 -2.22 5.89 -1.08
N GLY A 215 -1.39 4.84 -1.01
CA GLY A 215 -1.82 3.46 -0.74
C GLY A 215 -1.81 2.54 -1.97
N LEU A 216 -1.52 3.06 -3.17
CA LEU A 216 -1.71 2.40 -4.45
C LEU A 216 -0.38 1.92 -4.96
N ASN A 217 -0.23 0.61 -5.14
CA ASN A 217 0.89 0.11 -5.90
C ASN A 217 0.90 0.76 -7.31
N SER A 218 2.05 1.27 -7.74
CA SER A 218 2.29 1.82 -9.08
C SER A 218 1.90 0.90 -10.24
N PHE A 219 1.68 -0.40 -9.99
CA PHE A 219 1.18 -1.40 -10.96
C PHE A 219 -0.33 -1.63 -10.94
N ALA A 220 -1.09 -0.99 -10.04
CA ALA A 220 -2.52 -1.31 -9.85
C ALA A 220 -3.39 -1.07 -11.09
N PHE A 221 -2.96 -0.17 -11.97
CA PHE A 221 -3.63 0.14 -13.23
C PHE A 221 -3.03 -0.61 -14.44
N SER A 222 -2.12 -1.55 -14.24
CA SER A 222 -1.54 -2.36 -15.31
C SER A 222 -2.62 -3.09 -16.11
N ASP A 223 -2.45 -3.20 -17.42
CA ASP A 223 -3.26 -4.10 -18.27
C ASP A 223 -2.63 -5.51 -18.33
N VAL A 224 -1.39 -5.65 -17.84
CA VAL A 224 -0.69 -6.94 -17.71
C VAL A 224 -1.13 -7.59 -16.40
N ARG A 225 -1.97 -8.63 -16.52
CA ARG A 225 -2.63 -9.32 -15.40
C ARG A 225 -2.21 -10.78 -15.34
N VAL A 226 -2.39 -11.37 -14.17
CA VAL A 226 -2.31 -12.84 -14.01
C VAL A 226 -3.47 -13.47 -14.79
N GLU A 227 -3.15 -14.37 -15.71
CA GLU A 227 -4.14 -14.99 -16.62
C GLU A 227 -4.89 -16.15 -15.97
N GLU A 228 -4.22 -16.91 -15.08
CA GLU A 228 -4.75 -18.15 -14.51
C GLU A 228 -4.41 -18.31 -13.01
N GLY A 229 -5.17 -19.18 -12.34
CA GLY A 229 -4.95 -19.54 -10.95
C GLY A 229 -5.67 -18.63 -9.95
N PRO A 230 -5.39 -18.78 -8.64
CA PRO A 230 -6.15 -18.10 -7.58
C PRO A 230 -6.00 -16.57 -7.57
N ASN A 231 -5.05 -16.02 -8.32
CA ASN A 231 -4.76 -14.59 -8.44
C ASN A 231 -5.21 -14.02 -9.80
N GLN A 232 -6.02 -14.74 -10.58
CA GLN A 232 -6.46 -14.29 -11.90
C GLN A 232 -7.06 -12.88 -11.85
N GLY A 233 -6.60 -12.00 -12.75
CA GLY A 233 -7.02 -10.59 -12.83
C GLY A 233 -6.21 -9.62 -11.97
N ASP A 234 -5.40 -10.11 -11.03
CA ASP A 234 -4.49 -9.26 -10.25
C ASP A 234 -3.35 -8.75 -11.16
N PRO A 235 -2.72 -7.57 -10.87
CA PRO A 235 -1.55 -7.12 -11.61
C PRO A 235 -0.45 -8.18 -11.62
N LEU A 236 0.21 -8.38 -12.77
CA LEU A 236 1.29 -9.37 -12.86
C LEU A 236 2.53 -8.98 -12.05
N TYR A 237 2.74 -7.69 -11.82
CA TYR A 237 3.93 -7.16 -11.15
C TYR A 237 3.58 -6.45 -9.85
N ASP A 238 4.48 -6.57 -8.87
CA ASP A 238 4.33 -5.95 -7.56
C ASP A 238 5.48 -4.98 -7.22
N PHE A 239 6.63 -5.11 -7.89
CA PHE A 239 7.86 -4.41 -7.51
C PHE A 239 8.64 -3.88 -8.70
N TRP A 240 9.34 -2.76 -8.48
CA TRP A 240 10.38 -2.25 -9.37
C TRP A 240 11.74 -2.78 -8.94
N ALA A 241 12.52 -3.33 -9.87
CA ALA A 241 13.89 -3.76 -9.62
C ALA A 241 14.89 -2.60 -9.66
N ILE A 242 15.88 -2.63 -8.79
CA ILE A 242 16.92 -1.62 -8.65
C ILE A 242 18.26 -2.33 -8.49
N GLN A 243 19.21 -2.04 -9.37
CA GLN A 243 20.54 -2.65 -9.33
C GLN A 243 21.32 -2.21 -8.06
N PRO A 244 22.35 -2.96 -7.65
CA PRO A 244 23.29 -2.52 -6.61
C PRO A 244 23.87 -1.14 -6.94
N HIS A 245 24.02 -0.28 -5.93
CA HIS A 245 24.58 1.08 -6.05
C HIS A 245 23.97 1.91 -7.19
N ASN A 246 22.66 1.79 -7.40
CA ASN A 246 21.98 2.40 -8.55
C ASN A 246 20.64 3.05 -8.15
N ARG A 247 20.07 3.79 -9.11
CA ARG A 247 18.80 4.49 -8.99
C ARG A 247 17.86 4.06 -10.11
N SER A 248 16.60 3.84 -9.80
CA SER A 248 15.55 3.57 -10.78
C SER A 248 14.53 4.70 -10.78
N ARG A 249 14.37 5.37 -11.92
CA ARG A 249 13.41 6.47 -12.10
C ARG A 249 12.08 5.93 -12.60
N ILE A 250 11.03 6.11 -11.81
CA ILE A 250 9.66 5.66 -12.09
C ILE A 250 8.83 6.87 -12.48
N THR A 251 8.40 6.91 -13.75
CA THR A 251 7.80 8.12 -14.33
C THR A 251 6.28 8.21 -14.19
N GLY A 252 5.66 7.16 -13.63
CA GLY A 252 4.21 7.06 -13.45
C GLY A 252 3.71 5.65 -13.16
N TRP A 253 2.39 5.48 -13.29
CA TRP A 253 1.66 4.22 -13.23
C TRP A 253 1.99 3.34 -14.43
N HIS A 254 2.32 2.07 -14.16
CA HIS A 254 2.49 1.08 -15.22
C HIS A 254 1.14 0.73 -15.87
N LYS A 255 1.12 0.72 -17.20
CA LYS A 255 -0.02 0.28 -18.02
C LYS A 255 0.30 -0.99 -18.80
N ARG A 256 1.48 -1.09 -19.40
CA ARG A 256 1.92 -2.25 -20.18
C ARG A 256 3.44 -2.29 -20.26
N ASP A 257 4.00 -3.40 -20.73
CA ASP A 257 5.45 -3.56 -20.74
C ASP A 257 6.14 -2.77 -21.85
N ALA A 258 5.50 -2.70 -23.02
CA ALA A 258 6.11 -2.13 -24.22
C ALA A 258 5.10 -1.31 -25.05
N GLY A 259 5.66 -0.62 -26.05
CA GLY A 259 4.91 0.25 -26.95
C GLY A 259 4.79 1.68 -26.43
N PRO A 260 4.22 2.58 -27.24
CA PRO A 260 3.97 3.94 -26.82
C PRO A 260 3.01 3.97 -25.62
N ASP A 261 3.04 5.03 -24.81
CA ASP A 261 2.05 5.29 -23.76
C ASP A 261 1.93 4.16 -22.71
N ASN A 262 3.01 3.42 -22.50
CA ASN A 262 3.07 2.27 -21.59
C ASN A 262 3.12 2.67 -20.10
N ILE A 263 3.27 3.97 -19.82
CA ILE A 263 3.16 4.60 -18.51
C ILE A 263 2.10 5.73 -18.54
N ARG A 264 1.47 5.99 -17.41
CA ARG A 264 0.66 7.20 -17.15
C ARG A 264 1.28 7.98 -16.00
N ALA A 265 1.62 9.25 -16.19
CA ALA A 265 2.31 10.06 -15.19
C ALA A 265 1.59 10.08 -13.83
N PHE A 266 2.34 10.27 -12.74
CA PHE A 266 1.74 10.67 -11.47
C PHE A 266 1.39 12.16 -11.55
N GLU A 267 0.13 12.51 -11.29
CA GLU A 267 -0.33 13.90 -11.33
C GLU A 267 -1.24 14.18 -10.14
N VAL A 268 -1.02 15.30 -9.46
CA VAL A 268 -1.86 15.74 -8.35
C VAL A 268 -3.10 16.45 -8.90
N SER A 269 -4.32 16.02 -8.56
CA SER A 269 -5.57 16.73 -8.88
C SER A 269 -6.45 17.04 -7.68
N SER A 270 -7.48 17.86 -7.93
CA SER A 270 -8.66 17.93 -7.06
C SER A 270 -9.29 16.54 -6.90
N TYR A 271 -9.82 16.30 -5.70
CA TYR A 271 -10.39 15.02 -5.29
C TYR A 271 -11.54 14.55 -6.20
N ALA A 272 -12.40 15.47 -6.67
CA ALA A 272 -13.55 15.17 -7.53
C ALA A 272 -13.19 14.50 -8.88
N ASP A 273 -11.95 14.66 -9.35
CA ASP A 273 -11.47 14.11 -10.63
C ASP A 273 -10.44 12.97 -10.46
N SER A 274 -10.21 12.52 -9.21
CA SER A 274 -9.31 11.41 -8.90
C SER A 274 -10.05 10.07 -8.91
N ALA A 275 -9.38 8.95 -9.21
CA ALA A 275 -9.98 7.62 -9.12
C ALA A 275 -10.54 7.30 -7.71
N ALA A 276 -10.03 7.97 -6.66
CA ALA A 276 -10.48 7.90 -5.28
C ALA A 276 -11.62 8.88 -4.92
N GLY A 277 -11.96 9.82 -5.81
CA GLY A 277 -12.97 10.88 -5.62
C GLY A 277 -14.40 10.41 -5.41
N SER A 278 -14.65 9.10 -5.51
CA SER A 278 -15.96 8.50 -5.35
C SER A 278 -16.28 8.06 -3.91
N LEU A 279 -15.38 8.26 -2.94
CA LEU A 279 -15.42 7.64 -1.61
C LEU A 279 -15.13 8.67 -0.49
N GLU A 280 -16.15 9.44 -0.09
CA GLU A 280 -16.12 10.59 0.83
C GLU A 280 -15.13 10.46 2.02
N HIS A 281 -14.31 11.51 2.19
CA HIS A 281 -13.34 11.84 3.25
C HIS A 281 -11.91 11.26 3.13
N THR A 282 -10.91 12.14 2.94
CA THR A 282 -9.50 11.98 3.42
C THR A 282 -8.85 13.38 3.56
N SER A 283 -7.81 13.49 4.39
CA SER A 283 -6.96 14.68 4.62
C SER A 283 -6.36 15.31 3.33
N ASP A 284 -6.05 16.61 3.34
CA ASP A 284 -5.37 17.37 2.26
C ASP A 284 -3.93 16.91 1.93
N LEU A 285 -3.50 15.77 2.47
CA LEU A 285 -2.15 15.22 2.32
C LEU A 285 -2.20 13.88 1.58
N GLY A 286 -1.37 13.76 0.55
CA GLY A 286 -1.04 12.50 -0.11
C GLY A 286 0.26 11.92 0.44
N THR A 287 0.57 10.67 0.07
CA THR A 287 1.77 9.95 0.54
C THR A 287 2.43 9.14 -0.56
N ILE A 288 3.74 9.27 -0.70
CA ILE A 288 4.58 8.42 -1.54
C ILE A 288 5.32 7.47 -0.60
N SER A 289 5.15 6.16 -0.77
CA SER A 289 5.81 5.14 0.06
C SER A 289 6.59 4.15 -0.79
N ALA A 290 7.82 3.85 -0.42
CA ALA A 290 8.61 2.79 -1.05
C ALA A 290 9.04 1.77 0.01
N ILE A 291 8.72 0.49 -0.24
CA ILE A 291 9.06 -0.63 0.65
C ILE A 291 10.10 -1.47 -0.05
N PHE A 292 11.31 -1.50 0.50
CA PHE A 292 12.47 -2.13 -0.10
C PHE A 292 12.68 -3.53 0.45
N HIS A 293 12.99 -4.46 -0.45
CA HIS A 293 13.42 -5.82 -0.14
C HIS A 293 14.77 -6.07 -0.82
N ALA A 294 15.61 -6.89 -0.19
CA ALA A 294 16.70 -7.53 -0.92
C ALA A 294 16.12 -8.46 -1.99
N ALA A 295 16.79 -8.59 -3.13
CA ALA A 295 16.35 -9.48 -4.21
C ALA A 295 17.53 -10.15 -4.91
N TRP A 296 17.28 -11.33 -5.45
CA TRP A 296 18.27 -12.14 -6.18
C TRP A 296 17.59 -12.91 -7.30
N GLU A 297 18.39 -13.47 -8.21
CA GLU A 297 17.86 -14.31 -9.29
C GLU A 297 17.23 -15.58 -8.72
N LYS A 298 16.13 -16.02 -9.32
CA LYS A 298 15.43 -17.22 -8.89
C LYS A 298 16.36 -18.43 -8.89
N GLY A 299 16.37 -19.18 -7.78
CA GLY A 299 17.23 -20.35 -7.61
C GLY A 299 18.68 -20.04 -7.21
N GLN A 300 19.09 -18.78 -7.12
CA GLN A 300 20.38 -18.41 -6.50
C GLN A 300 20.24 -18.29 -4.98
N PRO A 301 21.32 -18.48 -4.20
CA PRO A 301 21.27 -18.22 -2.77
C PRO A 301 21.04 -16.73 -2.50
N PRO A 302 20.40 -16.39 -1.36
CA PRO A 302 20.32 -15.01 -0.90
C PRO A 302 21.74 -14.41 -0.73
N PRO A 303 21.91 -13.09 -0.88
CA PRO A 303 23.16 -12.41 -0.56
C PRO A 303 23.75 -12.82 0.81
N ALA A 304 25.08 -12.83 0.91
CA ALA A 304 25.78 -13.41 2.06
C ALA A 304 25.56 -12.64 3.38
N ASP A 305 25.16 -11.38 3.29
CA ASP A 305 24.75 -10.52 4.41
C ASP A 305 23.32 -10.81 4.91
N LEU A 306 22.61 -11.77 4.32
CA LEU A 306 21.22 -12.04 4.68
C LEU A 306 21.10 -13.27 5.59
N HIS A 307 20.53 -13.06 6.78
CA HIS A 307 19.91 -14.11 7.58
C HIS A 307 18.41 -14.07 7.31
N GLU A 308 17.97 -14.65 6.19
CA GLU A 308 16.56 -14.61 5.80
C GLU A 308 15.73 -15.61 6.64
N PRO A 309 14.70 -15.17 7.38
CA PRO A 309 13.73 -16.09 7.94
C PRO A 309 12.93 -16.78 6.81
N PRO A 310 12.29 -17.94 7.07
CA PRO A 310 11.51 -18.65 6.07
C PRO A 310 10.40 -17.76 5.45
N LYS A 311 10.34 -17.75 4.12
CA LYS A 311 9.41 -16.95 3.32
C LYS A 311 7.96 -17.25 3.70
N VAL A 312 7.19 -16.18 3.98
CA VAL A 312 5.72 -16.20 3.93
C VAL A 312 5.34 -15.48 2.64
N THR A 313 4.66 -16.15 1.73
CA THR A 313 4.16 -15.56 0.48
C THR A 313 2.92 -14.70 0.75
N SER A 314 2.82 -13.52 0.15
CA SER A 314 1.69 -12.61 0.42
C SER A 314 1.46 -11.54 -0.65
N ARG A 315 0.17 -11.16 -0.78
CA ARG A 315 -0.42 -10.21 -1.73
C ARG A 315 -0.36 -8.77 -1.22
N GLY A 316 -0.15 -7.81 -2.12
CA GLY A 316 -0.17 -6.37 -1.80
C GLY A 316 -1.56 -5.73 -1.76
N LEU A 317 -1.63 -4.56 -1.13
CA LEU A 317 -2.77 -3.62 -1.13
C LEU A 317 -2.52 -2.51 -2.17
N SER A 318 -3.60 -1.90 -2.71
CA SER A 318 -3.53 -0.80 -3.69
C SER A 318 -4.70 0.22 -3.44
N ASP A 319 -4.56 1.59 -3.44
CA ASP A 319 -5.56 2.76 -3.31
C ASP A 319 -4.94 4.23 -3.37
N ALA A 320 -5.57 5.34 -3.90
CA ALA A 320 -5.04 6.11 -5.08
C ALA A 320 -4.52 7.59 -5.09
N THR A 321 -3.65 7.86 -6.09
CA THR A 321 -3.40 9.12 -6.88
C THR A 321 -3.89 8.92 -8.34
N LYS A 322 -4.15 9.98 -9.12
CA LYS A 322 -4.75 9.86 -10.48
C LYS A 322 -3.76 9.45 -11.59
N LEU A 323 -4.30 8.95 -12.71
CA LEU A 323 -3.57 8.77 -13.98
C LEU A 323 -3.37 10.12 -14.69
N GLY A 324 -2.13 10.60 -14.77
CA GLY A 324 -1.73 11.77 -15.56
C GLY A 324 -1.46 11.44 -17.04
N ARG A 325 -0.71 12.30 -17.74
CA ARG A 325 -0.47 12.13 -19.19
C ARG A 325 0.23 10.82 -19.54
N ALA A 326 0.04 10.37 -20.77
CA ALA A 326 0.74 9.21 -21.30
C ALA A 326 2.25 9.46 -21.45
N LYS A 327 3.07 8.46 -21.10
CA LYS A 327 4.53 8.47 -21.25
C LYS A 327 5.00 7.12 -21.79
N THR A 328 6.18 7.11 -22.39
CA THR A 328 6.87 5.89 -22.85
C THR A 328 8.16 5.70 -22.04
N GLN A 329 8.33 4.51 -21.47
CA GLN A 329 9.51 4.12 -20.70
C GLN A 329 9.96 2.70 -21.12
N ASP A 330 11.27 2.46 -21.28
CA ASP A 330 11.78 1.09 -21.51
C ASP A 330 11.66 0.30 -20.20
N ILE A 331 10.86 -0.76 -20.21
CA ILE A 331 10.56 -1.60 -19.05
C ILE A 331 10.82 -3.05 -19.45
N ARG A 332 11.55 -3.77 -18.61
CA ARG A 332 11.86 -5.18 -18.83
C ARG A 332 11.41 -6.00 -17.63
N PRO A 333 10.47 -6.94 -17.81
CA PRO A 333 10.13 -7.89 -16.76
C PRO A 333 11.36 -8.72 -16.38
N VAL A 334 11.54 -8.94 -15.09
CA VAL A 334 12.58 -9.81 -14.54
C VAL A 334 11.96 -10.68 -13.46
N GLU A 335 12.31 -11.96 -13.46
CA GLU A 335 11.89 -12.88 -12.40
C GLU A 335 12.94 -12.90 -11.29
N LEU A 336 12.54 -12.53 -10.08
CA LEU A 336 13.42 -12.41 -8.93
C LEU A 336 12.79 -13.10 -7.71
N GLU A 337 13.66 -13.61 -6.86
CA GLU A 337 13.31 -13.93 -5.49
C GLU A 337 13.53 -12.70 -4.59
N THR A 338 12.65 -12.53 -3.61
CA THR A 338 12.69 -11.41 -2.66
C THR A 338 12.95 -11.90 -1.25
N GLY A 339 13.68 -11.12 -0.45
CA GLY A 339 13.85 -11.33 0.98
C GLY A 339 12.78 -10.61 1.80
N VAL A 340 12.97 -10.57 3.13
CA VAL A 340 12.16 -9.73 4.02
C VAL A 340 12.36 -8.23 3.73
N VAL A 341 11.44 -7.41 4.25
CA VAL A 341 11.54 -5.95 4.14
C VAL A 341 12.83 -5.46 4.80
N ARG A 342 13.53 -4.54 4.16
CA ARG A 342 14.78 -3.94 4.64
C ARG A 342 14.60 -2.49 5.09
N ALA A 343 13.72 -1.76 4.42
CA ALA A 343 13.38 -0.40 4.78
C ALA A 343 12.01 -0.05 4.21
N ALA A 344 11.34 0.89 4.87
CA ALA A 344 10.20 1.61 4.34
C ALA A 344 10.49 3.10 4.41
N VAL A 345 10.24 3.83 3.33
CA VAL A 345 10.41 5.27 3.25
C VAL A 345 9.10 5.88 2.79
N SER A 346 8.55 6.79 3.60
CA SER A 346 7.29 7.49 3.29
C SER A 346 7.49 9.00 3.29
N ILE A 347 6.98 9.65 2.25
CA ILE A 347 7.06 11.10 2.02
C ILE A 347 5.64 11.62 1.85
N ARG A 348 5.26 12.62 2.65
CA ARG A 348 3.99 13.34 2.53
C ARG A 348 4.10 14.43 1.46
N TYR A 349 2.99 14.74 0.82
CA TYR A 349 2.90 15.91 -0.07
C TYR A 349 1.53 16.55 0.03
N ALA A 350 1.46 17.86 -0.18
CA ALA A 350 0.18 18.58 -0.18
C ALA A 350 -0.61 18.23 -1.43
N ARG A 351 -1.89 17.91 -1.25
CA ARG A 351 -2.90 17.92 -2.30
C ARG A 351 -3.50 19.32 -2.27
N GLY A 352 -2.87 20.29 -2.95
CA GLY A 352 -3.12 21.73 -2.77
C GLY A 352 -4.56 22.13 -2.42
N THR A 353 -4.71 22.98 -1.40
CA THR A 353 -5.99 23.59 -0.97
C THR A 353 -6.43 24.68 -1.95
N GLU A 354 -7.74 24.89 -2.10
CA GLU A 354 -8.30 26.06 -2.81
C GLU A 354 -8.03 27.37 -2.09
#